data_AF-A0A7J6QWN7-F1
#
_entry.id   AF-A0A7J6QWN7-F1
#
_cell.length_a   1.000
_cell.length_b   1.000
_cell.length_c   1.000
_cell.angle_alpha   90.00
_cell.angle_beta   90.00
_cell.angle_gamma   90.00
#
_symmetry.space_group_name_H-M   'P 1'
#
loop_
_entity.id
_entity.type
_entity.pdbx_description
1 polymer ?
#
loop_
_entity_poly.entity_id
_entity_poly.type
_entity_poly.pdbx_seq_one_letter_code
_entity_poly.pdbx_strand_id
1 'polypeptide(L)'
;MNGDGKQLSATGSKFKDLLIDDFPGVCERLEQSHRLCDRLRIMLEERANVERSYAASLERLARKAKEAVVTPDAARPGSETALSAFEGYIGSVMHRAEQSRQLAGDLAGEVVPSLGGTLKQHGQVYQRIRVDGMKLAASLQEQYRLHDETVLRYDDAAQRADHLMKDLAADTTHDPSSRLRLAVTAAEAARLASGCEEDYRKAVHKVNTERQRFVAHMDIIMDALQDMEVKRERCFKDALRKTLVYDAAWIRNVEYDLNQAIPGAEAVDPEGDTGQFARDRYARRAEAIKGGVGRATLLEKVEVLPWLRLQQSLHPSKERPDPPGESNGSAGEKSREATVSQCDEFIESVWTGAAAPDDSKELVDGLRDYTVRMEFCKKLRSKALGKAVLGGGMASLQALAKTCGVALDLADQQMDGETAGQIAGVSLRISSVKEDGKRHSLMQELYYHPIWSRVLIWEDILLWAIADSCMDEQKKRAGWPEGDAADKPYMVSISNFGEILLHYGVQANNGRDLVVRCIARMEEPLGRGGAGRREGDTIE
;
A
#
# COMPACT_ATOMS: atom_id res chain seq x y z
N MET A 1 13.63 16.49 -14.84
CA MET A 1 13.33 15.31 -15.65
C MET A 1 12.63 15.80 -16.91
N ASN A 2 13.38 15.86 -18.01
CA ASN A 2 12.92 16.40 -19.29
C ASN A 2 11.94 15.43 -19.92
N GLY A 3 10.68 15.84 -20.03
CA GLY A 3 9.66 15.16 -20.81
C GLY A 3 9.72 15.63 -22.25
N ASP A 4 10.56 14.97 -23.07
CA ASP A 4 10.40 15.01 -24.53
C ASP A 4 9.26 14.07 -24.93
N GLY A 5 8.05 14.46 -24.55
CA GLY A 5 6.83 13.94 -25.15
C GLY A 5 6.70 14.56 -26.54
N LYS A 6 7.27 13.91 -27.55
CA LYS A 6 6.93 14.16 -28.96
C LYS A 6 5.40 14.05 -29.09
N GLN A 7 4.71 15.19 -29.04
CA GLN A 7 3.36 15.31 -29.56
C GLN A 7 3.47 15.00 -31.06
N LEU A 8 3.17 13.76 -31.42
CA LEU A 8 2.72 13.44 -32.76
C LEU A 8 1.45 14.27 -32.97
N SER A 9 1.59 15.42 -33.63
CA SER A 9 0.47 16.20 -34.13
C SER A 9 -0.18 15.36 -35.24
N ALA A 10 -1.02 14.40 -34.86
CA ALA A 10 -1.88 13.68 -35.77
C ALA A 10 -2.90 14.68 -36.30
N THR A 11 -2.56 15.30 -37.42
CA THR A 11 -3.45 16.14 -38.20
C THR A 11 -4.61 15.28 -38.71
N GLY A 12 -5.74 15.30 -38.01
CA GLY A 12 -7.09 15.17 -38.57
C GLY A 12 -7.47 13.89 -39.34
N SER A 13 -6.78 12.75 -39.19
CA SER A 13 -7.19 11.51 -39.86
C SER A 13 -8.56 11.01 -39.38
N LYS A 14 -9.44 10.63 -40.31
CA LYS A 14 -10.75 10.06 -40.00
C LYS A 14 -10.71 8.53 -39.95
N PHE A 15 -11.65 7.92 -39.24
CA PHE A 15 -11.82 6.47 -39.14
C PHE A 15 -11.92 5.84 -40.53
N LYS A 16 -12.72 6.43 -41.41
CA LYS A 16 -12.91 5.95 -42.77
C LYS A 16 -11.66 5.95 -43.64
N ASP A 17 -10.72 6.84 -43.38
CA ASP A 17 -9.52 6.97 -44.22
C ASP A 17 -8.51 5.87 -43.91
N LEU A 18 -8.56 5.31 -42.70
CA LEU A 18 -7.52 4.42 -42.16
C LEU A 18 -8.04 3.03 -41.76
N LEU A 19 -9.31 2.89 -41.42
CA LEU A 19 -9.87 1.72 -40.73
C LEU A 19 -11.12 1.16 -41.42
N ILE A 20 -11.41 1.56 -42.66
CA ILE A 20 -12.59 1.07 -43.39
C ILE A 20 -12.60 -0.47 -43.53
N ASP A 21 -11.41 -1.07 -43.58
CA ASP A 21 -11.21 -2.52 -43.66
C ASP A 21 -11.16 -3.21 -42.28
N ASP A 22 -11.10 -2.45 -41.18
CA ASP A 22 -11.05 -2.95 -39.79
C ASP A 22 -12.25 -2.45 -38.95
N PHE A 23 -13.46 -2.67 -39.49
CA PHE A 23 -14.69 -2.38 -38.76
C PHE A 23 -14.80 -3.08 -37.39
N PRO A 24 -14.37 -4.36 -37.22
CA PRO A 24 -14.37 -5.02 -35.92
C PRO A 24 -13.48 -4.33 -34.87
N GLY A 25 -12.26 -3.91 -35.24
CA GLY A 25 -11.38 -3.17 -34.34
C GLY A 25 -11.95 -1.83 -33.91
N VAL A 26 -12.64 -1.13 -34.83
CA VAL A 26 -13.37 0.12 -34.51
C VAL A 26 -14.46 -0.15 -33.47
N CYS A 27 -15.28 -1.19 -33.68
CA CYS A 27 -16.33 -1.58 -32.73
C CYS A 27 -15.77 -1.89 -31.34
N GLU A 28 -14.67 -2.63 -31.27
CA GLU A 28 -14.01 -2.94 -29.99
C GLU A 28 -13.57 -1.65 -29.26
N ARG A 29 -12.92 -0.73 -29.97
CA ARG A 29 -12.47 0.55 -29.39
C ARG A 29 -13.64 1.40 -28.88
N LEU A 30 -14.78 1.41 -29.57
CA LEU A 30 -15.99 2.11 -29.12
C LEU A 30 -16.60 1.49 -27.86
N GLU A 31 -16.55 0.17 -27.73
CA GLU A 31 -17.02 -0.54 -26.53
C GLU A 31 -16.10 -0.31 -25.33
N GLN A 32 -14.78 -0.24 -25.56
CA GLN A 32 -13.82 0.16 -24.53
C GLN A 32 -14.09 1.60 -24.05
N SER A 33 -14.33 2.53 -24.99
CA SER A 33 -14.70 3.92 -24.69
C SER A 33 -15.98 4.02 -23.84
N HIS A 34 -17.01 3.26 -24.25
CA HIS A 34 -18.26 3.17 -23.51
C HIS A 34 -18.02 2.74 -22.06
N ARG A 35 -17.26 1.66 -21.87
CA ARG A 35 -16.93 1.12 -20.54
C ARG A 35 -16.16 2.12 -19.69
N LEU A 36 -15.23 2.87 -20.28
CA LEU A 36 -14.48 3.90 -19.55
C LEU A 36 -15.39 5.03 -19.05
N CYS A 37 -16.30 5.51 -19.90
CA CYS A 37 -17.26 6.55 -19.51
C CYS A 37 -18.23 6.06 -18.43
N ASP A 38 -18.70 4.82 -18.51
CA ASP A 38 -19.58 4.25 -17.49
C ASP A 38 -18.85 4.05 -16.15
N ARG A 39 -17.56 3.65 -16.18
CA ARG A 39 -16.73 3.62 -14.96
C ARG A 39 -16.59 4.99 -14.31
N LEU A 40 -16.38 6.05 -15.10
CA LEU A 40 -16.35 7.42 -14.56
C LEU A 40 -17.71 7.78 -13.94
N ARG A 41 -18.82 7.48 -14.63
CA ARG A 41 -20.17 7.74 -14.12
C ARG A 41 -20.40 7.06 -12.76
N ILE A 42 -20.06 5.77 -12.64
CA ILE A 42 -20.19 5.00 -11.39
C ILE A 42 -19.32 5.62 -10.30
N MET A 43 -18.07 5.96 -10.59
CA MET A 43 -17.16 6.57 -9.62
C MET A 43 -17.68 7.92 -9.11
N LEU A 44 -18.26 8.75 -9.99
CA LEU A 44 -18.86 10.03 -9.58
C LEU A 44 -20.14 9.85 -8.77
N GLU A 45 -20.93 8.82 -9.07
CA GLU A 45 -22.12 8.45 -8.30
C GLU A 45 -21.74 7.96 -6.89
N GLU A 46 -20.71 7.12 -6.78
CA GLU A 46 -20.14 6.68 -5.51
C GLU A 46 -19.56 7.86 -4.72
N ARG A 47 -18.81 8.76 -5.38
CA ARG A 47 -18.30 9.99 -4.74
C ARG A 47 -19.44 10.82 -4.16
N ALA A 48 -20.53 11.03 -4.92
CA ALA A 48 -21.70 11.75 -4.41
C ALA A 48 -22.32 11.06 -3.18
N ASN A 49 -22.39 9.72 -3.16
CA ASN A 49 -22.89 8.97 -2.01
C ASN A 49 -22.01 9.12 -0.75
N VAL A 50 -20.68 9.15 -0.93
CA VAL A 50 -19.73 9.41 0.16
C VAL A 50 -19.96 10.80 0.75
N GLU A 51 -20.07 11.83 -0.10
CA GLU A 51 -20.31 13.21 0.35
C GLU A 51 -21.65 13.36 1.10
N ARG A 52 -22.73 12.68 0.67
CA ARG A 52 -24.00 12.67 1.42
C ARG A 52 -23.85 12.03 2.80
N SER A 53 -23.11 10.93 2.87
CA SER A 53 -22.87 10.20 4.12
C SER A 53 -22.01 11.01 5.10
N TYR A 54 -21.03 11.74 4.57
CA TYR A 54 -20.22 12.67 5.34
C TYR A 54 -21.05 13.83 5.87
N ALA A 55 -21.84 14.48 5.02
CA ALA A 55 -22.77 15.54 5.44
C ALA A 55 -23.72 15.08 6.56
N ALA A 56 -24.38 13.93 6.40
CA ALA A 56 -25.28 13.38 7.42
C ALA A 56 -24.56 13.10 8.76
N SER A 57 -23.29 12.68 8.71
CA SER A 57 -22.48 12.44 9.90
C SER A 57 -22.10 13.74 10.62
N LEU A 58 -21.77 14.79 9.88
CA LEU A 58 -21.51 16.13 10.43
C LEU A 58 -22.75 16.74 11.07
N GLU A 59 -23.92 16.64 10.42
CA GLU A 59 -25.19 17.12 11.01
C GLU A 59 -25.54 16.42 12.31
N ARG A 60 -25.28 15.10 12.39
CA ARG A 60 -25.50 14.33 13.61
C ARG A 60 -24.53 14.76 14.72
N LEU A 61 -23.26 14.99 14.37
CA LEU A 61 -22.25 15.49 15.30
C LEU A 61 -22.63 16.86 15.86
N ALA A 62 -22.99 17.79 14.99
CA ALA A 62 -23.39 19.15 15.38
C ALA A 62 -24.66 19.14 16.25
N ARG A 63 -25.67 18.33 15.91
CA ARG A 63 -26.87 18.16 16.75
C ARG A 63 -26.53 17.65 18.15
N LYS A 64 -25.70 16.60 18.24
CA LYS A 64 -25.25 16.05 19.53
C LYS A 64 -24.44 17.07 20.35
N ALA A 65 -23.56 17.83 19.70
CA ALA A 65 -22.79 18.88 20.37
C ALA A 65 -23.70 20.01 20.89
N LYS A 66 -24.70 20.40 20.10
CA LYS A 66 -25.69 21.42 20.49
C LYS A 66 -26.55 20.96 21.68
N GLU A 67 -26.98 19.71 21.70
CA GLU A 67 -27.72 19.13 22.83
C GLU A 67 -26.89 19.18 24.13
N ALA A 68 -25.59 18.92 24.06
CA ALA A 68 -24.71 19.01 25.23
C ALA A 68 -24.61 20.44 25.79
N VAL A 69 -24.60 21.46 24.92
CA VAL A 69 -24.55 22.89 25.28
C VAL A 69 -25.83 23.37 25.95
N VAL A 70 -26.99 22.86 25.53
CA VAL A 70 -28.32 23.28 26.04
C VAL A 70 -28.61 22.71 27.43
N THR A 71 -27.80 21.78 27.95
CA THR A 71 -28.01 21.24 29.30
C THR A 71 -27.82 22.33 30.39
N PRO A 72 -28.68 22.36 31.43
CA PRO A 72 -28.65 23.42 32.46
C PRO A 72 -27.32 23.47 33.26
N ASP A 73 -26.53 22.40 33.23
CA ASP A 73 -25.20 22.34 33.83
C ASP A 73 -24.10 23.04 33.00
N ALA A 74 -24.33 23.31 31.70
CA ALA A 74 -23.38 23.95 30.80
C ALA A 74 -23.56 25.48 30.71
N ALA A 75 -24.76 26.00 30.98
CA ALA A 75 -25.05 27.44 31.10
C ALA A 75 -24.58 28.01 32.44
N ARG A 76 -23.29 27.82 32.76
CA ARG A 76 -22.68 28.38 33.97
C ARG A 76 -22.27 29.83 33.71
N PRO A 77 -22.56 30.76 34.63
CA PRO A 77 -22.06 32.13 34.50
C PRO A 77 -20.53 32.14 34.44
N GLY A 78 -19.97 32.94 33.54
CA GLY A 78 -18.52 33.06 33.34
C GLY A 78 -17.87 32.01 32.44
N SER A 79 -18.60 31.53 31.44
CA SER A 79 -18.04 30.83 30.28
C SER A 79 -18.69 31.32 28.98
N GLU A 80 -19.12 32.58 28.94
CA GLU A 80 -19.98 33.11 27.88
C GLU A 80 -19.21 33.22 26.56
N THR A 81 -17.97 33.70 26.63
CA THR A 81 -17.12 33.83 25.43
C THR A 81 -16.71 32.46 24.89
N ALA A 82 -16.35 31.52 25.79
CA ALA A 82 -16.03 30.14 25.42
C ALA A 82 -17.24 29.39 24.84
N LEU A 83 -18.44 29.57 25.41
CA LEU A 83 -19.67 28.96 24.91
C LEU A 83 -20.05 29.50 23.54
N SER A 84 -19.96 30.82 23.35
CA SER A 84 -20.22 31.47 22.06
C SER A 84 -19.26 30.98 20.98
N ALA A 85 -17.97 30.84 21.30
CA ALA A 85 -16.98 30.27 20.38
C ALA A 85 -17.31 28.81 20.00
N PHE A 86 -17.73 28.00 20.97
CA PHE A 86 -18.12 26.61 20.74
C PHE A 86 -19.39 26.50 19.90
N GLU A 87 -20.40 27.33 20.15
CA GLU A 87 -21.61 27.43 19.32
C GLU A 87 -21.29 27.88 17.89
N GLY A 88 -20.38 28.84 17.73
CA GLY A 88 -19.87 29.26 16.42
C GLY A 88 -19.20 28.11 15.66
N TYR A 89 -18.40 27.30 16.36
CA TYR A 89 -17.79 26.11 15.76
C TYR A 89 -18.84 25.04 15.37
N ILE A 90 -19.86 24.81 16.20
CA ILE A 90 -21.00 23.94 15.85
C ILE A 90 -21.69 24.44 14.57
N GLY A 91 -21.89 25.76 14.45
CA GLY A 91 -22.40 26.40 13.25
C GLY A 91 -21.53 26.12 12.01
N SER A 92 -20.21 26.27 12.14
CA SER A 92 -19.26 25.94 11.05
C SER A 92 -19.34 24.47 10.62
N VAL A 93 -19.53 23.54 11.55
CA VAL A 93 -19.73 22.11 11.25
C VAL A 93 -21.04 21.87 10.48
N MET A 94 -22.12 22.59 10.83
CA MET A 94 -23.38 22.52 10.08
C MET A 94 -23.25 23.08 8.66
N HIS A 95 -22.56 24.22 8.50
CA HIS A 95 -22.30 24.78 7.18
C HIS A 95 -21.48 23.81 6.32
N ARG A 96 -20.43 23.20 6.90
CA ARG A 96 -19.63 22.14 6.25
C ARG A 96 -20.50 21.00 5.70
N ALA A 97 -21.47 20.57 6.50
CA ALA A 97 -22.39 19.52 6.10
C ALA A 97 -23.26 19.92 4.91
N GLU A 98 -23.79 21.15 4.92
CA GLU A 98 -24.57 21.70 3.81
C GLU A 98 -23.73 21.81 2.53
N GLN A 99 -22.49 22.28 2.62
CA GLN A 99 -21.59 22.34 1.46
C GLN A 99 -21.32 20.97 0.84
N SER A 100 -21.06 19.94 1.66
CA SER A 100 -20.91 18.57 1.16
C SER A 100 -22.20 18.00 0.57
N ARG A 101 -23.37 18.36 1.10
CA ARG A 101 -24.66 17.97 0.52
C ARG A 101 -24.89 18.64 -0.84
N GLN A 102 -24.55 19.92 -0.98
CA GLN A 102 -24.64 20.64 -2.24
C GLN A 102 -23.73 20.00 -3.30
N LEU A 103 -22.46 19.73 -2.97
CA LEU A 103 -21.53 19.03 -3.88
C LEU A 103 -22.09 17.68 -4.34
N ALA A 104 -22.65 16.89 -3.41
CA ALA A 104 -23.28 15.62 -3.76
C ALA A 104 -24.51 15.79 -4.67
N GLY A 105 -25.28 16.87 -4.47
CA GLY A 105 -26.41 17.25 -5.30
C GLY A 105 -25.99 17.63 -6.71
N ASP A 106 -24.96 18.47 -6.85
CA ASP A 106 -24.43 18.92 -8.14
C ASP A 106 -23.88 17.74 -8.96
N LEU A 107 -23.10 16.86 -8.33
CA LEU A 107 -22.57 15.66 -8.98
C LEU A 107 -23.68 14.71 -9.45
N ALA A 108 -24.64 14.40 -8.58
CA ALA A 108 -25.69 13.44 -8.86
C ALA A 108 -26.85 14.01 -9.71
N GLY A 109 -27.05 15.32 -9.68
CA GLY A 109 -28.12 16.01 -10.39
C GLY A 109 -27.72 16.47 -11.79
N GLU A 110 -26.44 16.81 -12.01
CA GLU A 110 -25.98 17.33 -13.30
C GLU A 110 -24.99 16.39 -14.01
N VAL A 111 -23.89 16.02 -13.34
CA VAL A 111 -22.77 15.33 -14.00
C VAL A 111 -23.11 13.87 -14.32
N VAL A 112 -23.59 13.12 -13.33
CA VAL A 112 -23.94 11.70 -13.48
C VAL A 112 -25.06 11.51 -14.52
N PRO A 113 -26.17 12.28 -14.49
CA PRO A 113 -27.23 12.15 -15.50
C PRO A 113 -26.79 12.55 -16.90
N SER A 114 -25.92 13.55 -17.04
CA SER A 114 -25.38 13.95 -18.35
C SER A 114 -24.59 12.82 -19.02
N LEU A 115 -23.68 12.17 -18.27
CA LEU A 115 -22.95 11.00 -18.73
C LEU A 115 -23.90 9.81 -19.00
N GLY A 116 -24.79 9.52 -18.07
CA GLY A 116 -25.75 8.41 -18.20
C GLY A 116 -26.68 8.55 -19.41
N GLY A 117 -27.18 9.77 -19.67
CA GLY A 117 -28.01 10.08 -20.83
C GLY A 117 -27.27 9.86 -22.14
N THR A 118 -26.04 10.36 -22.25
CA THR A 118 -25.18 10.19 -23.44
C THR A 118 -24.88 8.71 -23.69
N LEU A 119 -24.50 7.96 -22.65
CA LEU A 119 -24.19 6.53 -22.76
C LEU A 119 -25.40 5.70 -23.21
N LYS A 120 -26.58 5.97 -22.64
CA LYS A 120 -27.81 5.29 -23.02
C LYS A 120 -28.17 5.53 -24.49
N GLN A 121 -28.11 6.79 -24.94
CA GLN A 121 -28.43 7.16 -26.32
C GLN A 121 -27.41 6.55 -27.30
N HIS A 122 -26.11 6.74 -27.02
CA HIS A 122 -25.04 6.21 -27.87
C HIS A 122 -25.05 4.68 -27.91
N GLY A 123 -25.32 4.00 -26.79
CA GLY A 123 -25.43 2.54 -26.76
C GLY A 123 -26.52 2.01 -27.69
N GLN A 124 -27.70 2.63 -27.70
CA GLN A 124 -28.82 2.21 -28.58
C GLN A 124 -28.54 2.47 -30.07
N VAL A 125 -27.89 3.59 -30.40
CA VAL A 125 -27.51 3.91 -31.78
C VAL A 125 -26.39 2.99 -32.25
N TYR A 126 -25.36 2.79 -31.42
CA TYR A 126 -24.24 1.91 -31.68
C TYR A 126 -24.67 0.48 -32.03
N GLN A 127 -25.57 -0.12 -31.25
CA GLN A 127 -26.00 -1.51 -31.51
C GLN A 127 -26.65 -1.68 -32.89
N ARG A 128 -27.43 -0.70 -33.35
CA ARG A 128 -28.02 -0.72 -34.69
C ARG A 128 -26.95 -0.61 -35.78
N ILE A 129 -26.05 0.38 -35.64
CA ILE A 129 -24.95 0.59 -36.59
C ILE A 129 -24.03 -0.64 -36.66
N ARG A 130 -23.72 -1.26 -35.50
CA ARG A 130 -22.88 -2.46 -35.42
C ARG A 130 -23.48 -3.62 -36.21
N VAL A 131 -24.78 -3.89 -36.03
CA VAL A 131 -25.47 -4.96 -36.75
C VAL A 131 -25.44 -4.72 -38.25
N ASP A 132 -25.69 -3.49 -38.70
CA ASP A 132 -25.71 -3.15 -40.12
C ASP A 132 -24.31 -3.23 -40.76
N GLY A 133 -23.28 -2.73 -40.08
CA GLY A 133 -21.90 -2.82 -40.53
C GLY A 133 -21.39 -4.27 -40.61
N MET A 134 -21.73 -5.11 -39.63
CA MET A 134 -21.37 -6.54 -39.65
C MET A 134 -22.06 -7.29 -40.79
N LYS A 135 -23.33 -6.97 -41.07
CA LYS A 135 -24.05 -7.55 -42.22
C LYS A 135 -23.41 -7.16 -43.55
N LEU A 136 -22.99 -5.91 -43.72
CA LEU A 136 -22.29 -5.44 -44.92
C LEU A 136 -20.95 -6.15 -45.11
N ALA A 137 -20.15 -6.25 -44.04
CA ALA A 137 -18.87 -6.96 -44.08
C ALA A 137 -19.06 -8.45 -44.42
N ALA A 138 -20.03 -9.12 -43.80
CA ALA A 138 -20.34 -10.53 -44.08
C ALA A 138 -20.82 -10.75 -45.53
N SER A 139 -21.65 -9.85 -46.07
CA SER A 139 -22.11 -9.92 -47.47
C SER A 139 -20.92 -9.85 -48.44
N LEU A 140 -20.00 -8.92 -48.22
CA LEU A 140 -18.81 -8.75 -49.05
C LEU A 140 -17.87 -9.96 -48.93
N GLN A 141 -17.64 -10.46 -47.71
CA GLN A 141 -16.79 -11.62 -47.46
C GLN A 141 -17.34 -12.89 -48.14
N GLU A 142 -18.66 -13.10 -48.13
CA GLU A 142 -19.27 -14.22 -48.84
C GLU A 142 -19.08 -14.11 -50.36
N GLN A 143 -19.14 -12.90 -50.94
CA GLN A 143 -18.84 -12.73 -52.37
C GLN A 143 -17.38 -13.03 -52.70
N TYR A 144 -16.43 -12.64 -51.84
CA TYR A 144 -15.02 -13.02 -52.01
C TYR A 144 -14.83 -14.53 -51.92
N ARG A 145 -15.49 -15.20 -50.96
CA ARG A 145 -15.44 -16.67 -50.83
C ARG A 145 -15.94 -17.37 -52.10
N LEU A 146 -17.07 -16.92 -52.64
CA LEU A 146 -17.64 -17.46 -53.88
C LEU A 146 -16.73 -17.18 -55.09
N HIS A 147 -16.12 -15.99 -55.15
CA HIS A 147 -15.13 -15.66 -56.17
C HIS A 147 -13.93 -16.63 -56.12
N ASP A 148 -13.34 -16.82 -54.94
CA ASP A 148 -12.17 -17.69 -54.77
C ASP A 148 -12.48 -19.15 -55.15
N GLU A 149 -13.67 -19.62 -54.82
CA GLU A 149 -14.17 -20.94 -55.26
C GLU A 149 -14.27 -21.03 -56.79
N THR A 150 -14.77 -19.99 -57.46
CA THR A 150 -14.84 -19.97 -58.93
C THR A 150 -13.48 -19.86 -59.60
N VAL A 151 -12.53 -19.15 -58.99
CA VAL A 151 -11.13 -19.05 -59.47
C VAL A 151 -10.49 -20.44 -59.50
N LEU A 152 -10.57 -21.18 -58.40
CA LEU A 152 -9.99 -22.52 -58.30
C LEU A 152 -10.61 -23.49 -59.32
N ARG A 153 -11.93 -23.43 -59.50
CA ARG A 153 -12.64 -24.26 -60.50
C ARG A 153 -12.23 -23.93 -61.92
N TYR A 154 -12.06 -22.65 -62.23
CA TYR A 154 -11.60 -22.21 -63.55
C TYR A 154 -10.15 -22.64 -63.82
N ASP A 155 -9.25 -22.44 -62.86
CA ASP A 155 -7.84 -22.83 -62.97
C ASP A 155 -7.68 -24.34 -63.22
N ASP A 156 -8.34 -25.18 -62.42
CA ASP A 156 -8.31 -26.65 -62.60
C ASP A 156 -8.91 -27.09 -63.95
N ALA A 157 -10.00 -26.46 -64.40
CA ALA A 157 -10.57 -26.76 -65.72
C ALA A 157 -9.64 -26.32 -66.86
N ALA A 158 -8.99 -25.17 -66.73
CA ALA A 158 -8.05 -24.63 -67.71
C ALA A 158 -6.77 -25.49 -67.81
N GLN A 159 -6.20 -25.89 -66.66
CA GLN A 159 -5.04 -26.78 -66.61
C GLN A 159 -5.35 -28.14 -67.23
N ARG A 160 -6.52 -28.73 -66.93
CA ARG A 160 -6.95 -29.99 -67.56
C ARG A 160 -7.10 -29.87 -69.07
N ALA A 161 -7.72 -28.78 -69.55
CA ALA A 161 -7.84 -28.53 -70.99
C ALA A 161 -6.47 -28.36 -71.66
N ASP A 162 -5.55 -27.60 -71.06
CA ASP A 162 -4.20 -27.39 -71.58
C ASP A 162 -3.38 -28.69 -71.62
N HIS A 163 -3.44 -29.51 -70.58
CA HIS A 163 -2.79 -30.83 -70.56
C HIS A 163 -3.32 -31.75 -71.67
N LEU A 164 -4.64 -31.88 -71.83
CA LEU A 164 -5.23 -32.71 -72.87
C LEU A 164 -4.91 -32.21 -74.29
N MET A 165 -4.83 -30.89 -74.47
CA MET A 165 -4.41 -30.29 -75.74
C MET A 165 -2.94 -30.58 -76.06
N LYS A 166 -2.05 -30.53 -75.06
CA LYS A 166 -0.64 -30.91 -75.20
C LYS A 166 -0.48 -32.39 -75.53
N ASP A 167 -1.21 -33.26 -74.84
CA ASP A 167 -1.21 -34.70 -75.11
C ASP A 167 -1.69 -35.00 -76.54
N LEU A 168 -2.77 -34.35 -77.00
CA LEU A 168 -3.27 -34.48 -78.36
C LEU A 168 -2.26 -33.99 -79.42
N ALA A 169 -1.52 -32.92 -79.12
CA ALA A 169 -0.49 -32.38 -80.01
C ALA A 169 0.76 -33.28 -80.07
N ALA A 170 1.12 -33.92 -78.95
CA ALA A 170 2.24 -34.83 -78.83
C ALA A 170 1.93 -36.26 -79.31
N ASP A 171 0.66 -36.65 -79.41
CA ASP A 171 0.24 -37.97 -79.88
C ASP A 171 0.61 -38.17 -81.36
N THR A 172 1.67 -38.95 -81.59
CA THR A 172 2.12 -39.41 -82.90
C THR A 172 1.62 -40.80 -83.27
N THR A 173 0.75 -41.43 -82.45
CA THR A 173 0.27 -42.79 -82.73
C THR A 173 -0.67 -42.82 -83.93
N HIS A 174 -0.56 -43.87 -84.75
CA HIS A 174 -1.26 -43.99 -86.04
C HIS A 174 -2.71 -44.49 -85.96
N ASP A 175 -3.32 -44.69 -84.77
CA ASP A 175 -4.72 -45.14 -84.63
C ASP A 175 -5.69 -43.94 -84.63
N PRO A 176 -6.49 -43.73 -85.70
CA PRO A 176 -7.39 -42.59 -85.79
C PRO A 176 -8.50 -42.60 -84.72
N SER A 177 -8.90 -43.78 -84.25
CA SER A 177 -10.01 -43.93 -83.30
C SER A 177 -9.62 -43.44 -81.90
N SER A 178 -8.39 -43.71 -81.47
CA SER A 178 -7.87 -43.25 -80.18
C SER A 178 -7.59 -41.75 -80.18
N ARG A 179 -7.01 -41.22 -81.27
CA ARG A 179 -6.82 -39.77 -81.45
C ARG A 179 -8.15 -39.01 -81.46
N LEU A 180 -9.19 -39.54 -82.10
CA LEU A 180 -10.52 -38.95 -82.11
C LEU A 180 -11.13 -38.89 -80.71
N ARG A 181 -10.99 -39.95 -79.89
CA ARG A 181 -11.45 -39.94 -78.50
C ARG A 181 -10.76 -38.86 -77.67
N LEU A 182 -9.43 -38.77 -77.77
CA LEU A 182 -8.65 -37.74 -77.07
C LEU A 182 -9.05 -36.33 -77.51
N ALA A 183 -9.28 -36.11 -78.82
CA ALA A 183 -9.76 -34.83 -79.34
C ALA A 183 -11.15 -34.45 -78.82
N VAL A 184 -12.08 -35.41 -78.71
CA VAL A 184 -13.41 -35.18 -78.11
C VAL A 184 -13.27 -34.79 -76.63
N THR A 185 -12.46 -35.52 -75.86
CA THR A 185 -12.24 -35.21 -74.44
C THR A 185 -11.56 -33.85 -74.24
N ALA A 186 -10.58 -33.50 -75.07
CA ALA A 186 -9.96 -32.18 -75.05
C ALA A 186 -10.95 -31.05 -75.38
N ALA A 187 -11.83 -31.25 -76.36
CA ALA A 187 -12.87 -30.29 -76.71
C ALA A 187 -13.92 -30.13 -75.59
N GLU A 188 -14.30 -31.21 -74.92
CA GLU A 188 -15.19 -31.16 -73.75
C GLU A 188 -14.55 -30.41 -72.58
N ALA A 189 -13.28 -30.66 -72.29
CA ALA A 189 -12.51 -29.96 -71.26
C ALA A 189 -12.39 -28.45 -71.57
N ALA A 190 -12.10 -28.08 -72.83
CA ALA A 190 -12.05 -26.68 -73.25
C ALA A 190 -13.42 -25.98 -73.13
N ARG A 191 -14.52 -26.67 -73.46
CA ARG A 191 -15.88 -26.14 -73.26
C ARG A 191 -16.20 -25.94 -71.79
N LEU A 192 -15.80 -26.88 -70.93
CA LEU A 192 -15.94 -26.74 -69.47
C LEU A 192 -15.16 -25.52 -68.96
N ALA A 193 -13.90 -25.36 -69.37
CA ALA A 193 -13.07 -24.21 -69.00
C ALA A 193 -13.71 -22.88 -69.42
N SER A 194 -14.28 -22.80 -70.63
CA SER A 194 -15.02 -21.62 -71.10
C SER A 194 -16.29 -21.34 -70.27
N GLY A 195 -17.01 -22.38 -69.85
CA GLY A 195 -18.14 -22.24 -68.93
C GLY A 195 -17.71 -21.70 -67.55
N CYS A 196 -16.62 -22.25 -67.00
CA CYS A 196 -16.05 -21.77 -65.74
C CYS A 196 -15.50 -20.34 -65.84
N GLU A 197 -14.96 -19.94 -67.00
CA GLU A 197 -14.52 -18.56 -67.24
C GLU A 197 -15.68 -17.56 -67.17
N GLU A 198 -16.83 -17.91 -67.76
CA GLU A 198 -18.03 -17.07 -67.72
C GLU A 198 -18.59 -16.95 -66.29
N ASP A 199 -18.59 -18.05 -65.53
CA ASP A 199 -18.98 -18.02 -64.11
C ASP A 199 -18.02 -17.16 -63.27
N TYR A 200 -16.71 -17.25 -63.55
CA TYR A 200 -15.70 -16.41 -62.94
C TYR A 200 -15.92 -14.92 -63.26
N ARG A 201 -16.15 -14.54 -64.52
CA ARG A 201 -16.46 -13.15 -64.90
C ARG A 201 -17.68 -12.61 -64.15
N LYS A 202 -18.74 -13.42 -64.01
CA LYS A 202 -19.92 -13.06 -63.21
C LYS A 202 -19.58 -12.88 -61.74
N ALA A 203 -18.74 -13.74 -61.16
CA ALA A 203 -18.30 -13.62 -59.77
C ALA A 203 -17.50 -12.32 -59.54
N VAL A 204 -16.56 -11.99 -60.44
CA VAL A 204 -15.79 -10.73 -60.40
C VAL A 204 -16.72 -9.51 -60.46
N HIS A 205 -17.70 -9.52 -61.37
CA HIS A 205 -18.67 -8.42 -61.47
C HIS A 205 -19.50 -8.25 -60.18
N LYS A 206 -19.94 -9.37 -59.57
CA LYS A 206 -20.66 -9.35 -58.28
C LYS A 206 -19.81 -8.82 -57.14
N VAL A 207 -18.56 -9.28 -56.99
CA VAL A 207 -17.62 -8.77 -55.98
C VAL A 207 -17.41 -7.27 -56.15
N ASN A 208 -17.18 -6.79 -57.36
CA ASN A 208 -16.96 -5.36 -57.61
C ASN A 208 -18.20 -4.52 -57.27
N THR A 209 -19.39 -5.02 -57.60
CA THR A 209 -20.66 -4.34 -57.28
C THR A 209 -20.90 -4.29 -55.77
N GLU A 210 -20.72 -5.41 -55.07
CA GLU A 210 -20.87 -5.45 -53.61
C GLU A 210 -19.76 -4.66 -52.89
N ARG A 211 -18.54 -4.62 -53.44
CA ARG A 211 -17.45 -3.76 -52.92
C ARG A 211 -17.80 -2.27 -53.03
N GLN A 212 -18.36 -1.83 -54.15
CA GLN A 212 -18.81 -0.44 -54.31
C GLN A 212 -19.90 -0.08 -53.29
N ARG A 213 -20.88 -0.99 -53.12
CA ARG A 213 -21.93 -0.84 -52.10
C ARG A 213 -21.36 -0.80 -50.68
N PHE A 214 -20.41 -1.69 -50.38
CA PHE A 214 -19.72 -1.73 -49.09
C PHE A 214 -19.02 -0.42 -48.81
N VAL A 215 -18.19 0.08 -49.72
CA VAL A 215 -17.45 1.34 -49.53
C VAL A 215 -18.42 2.51 -49.31
N ALA A 216 -19.47 2.63 -50.13
CA ALA A 216 -20.44 3.73 -50.02
C ALA A 216 -21.18 3.72 -48.68
N HIS A 217 -21.60 2.55 -48.19
CA HIS A 217 -22.35 2.47 -46.92
C HIS A 217 -21.43 2.50 -45.70
N MET A 218 -20.27 1.86 -45.78
CA MET A 218 -19.30 1.84 -44.68
C MET A 218 -18.72 3.23 -44.43
N ASP A 219 -18.55 4.06 -45.46
CA ASP A 219 -18.17 5.48 -45.32
C ASP A 219 -19.12 6.23 -44.36
N ILE A 220 -20.43 6.09 -44.59
CA ILE A 220 -21.47 6.72 -43.76
C ILE A 220 -21.45 6.16 -42.33
N ILE A 221 -21.32 4.84 -42.19
CA ILE A 221 -21.23 4.17 -40.88
C ILE A 221 -20.02 4.68 -40.10
N MET A 222 -18.86 4.77 -40.74
CA MET A 222 -17.60 5.18 -40.11
C MET A 222 -17.63 6.65 -39.68
N ASP A 223 -18.19 7.54 -40.50
CA ASP A 223 -18.40 8.94 -40.12
C ASP A 223 -19.35 9.05 -38.91
N ALA A 224 -20.43 8.27 -38.88
CA ALA A 224 -21.37 8.26 -37.75
C ALA A 224 -20.72 7.73 -36.46
N LEU A 225 -19.93 6.66 -36.54
CA LEU A 225 -19.21 6.11 -35.39
C LEU A 225 -18.16 7.09 -34.86
N GLN A 226 -17.42 7.77 -35.74
CA GLN A 226 -16.44 8.77 -35.35
C GLN A 226 -17.10 9.98 -34.68
N ASP A 227 -18.19 10.51 -35.24
CA ASP A 227 -18.92 11.63 -34.63
C ASP A 227 -19.45 11.26 -33.24
N MET A 228 -20.01 10.05 -33.09
CA MET A 228 -20.47 9.54 -31.81
C MET A 228 -19.33 9.40 -30.79
N GLU A 229 -18.15 8.95 -31.23
CA GLU A 229 -16.97 8.84 -30.35
C GLU A 229 -16.46 10.22 -29.91
N VAL A 230 -16.32 11.17 -30.85
CA VAL A 230 -15.91 12.54 -30.54
C VAL A 230 -16.88 13.22 -29.57
N LYS A 231 -18.18 13.03 -29.76
CA LYS A 231 -19.21 13.56 -28.83
C LYS A 231 -19.09 12.95 -27.44
N ARG A 232 -18.82 11.63 -27.36
CA ARG A 232 -18.64 10.93 -26.09
C ARG A 232 -17.40 11.41 -25.34
N GLU A 233 -16.26 11.52 -26.02
CA GLU A 233 -15.03 12.04 -25.42
C GLU A 233 -15.18 13.50 -24.96
N ARG A 234 -15.93 14.32 -25.71
CA ARG A 234 -16.28 15.68 -25.27
C ARG A 234 -17.16 15.68 -24.01
N CYS A 235 -18.16 14.80 -23.93
CA CYS A 235 -18.99 14.65 -22.74
C CYS A 235 -18.17 14.18 -21.53
N PHE A 236 -17.26 13.22 -21.73
CA PHE A 236 -16.32 12.76 -20.70
C PHE A 236 -15.44 13.91 -20.17
N LYS A 237 -14.87 14.69 -21.08
CA LYS A 237 -14.07 15.87 -20.74
C LYS A 237 -14.89 16.94 -20.00
N ASP A 238 -16.12 17.18 -20.42
CA ASP A 238 -17.02 18.14 -19.77
C ASP A 238 -17.38 17.70 -18.35
N ALA A 239 -17.69 16.42 -18.16
CA ALA A 239 -17.97 15.85 -16.85
C ALA A 239 -16.80 16.04 -15.87
N LEU A 240 -15.56 15.72 -16.29
CA LEU A 240 -14.37 15.95 -15.47
C LEU A 240 -14.19 17.43 -15.11
N ARG A 241 -14.38 18.33 -16.08
CA ARG A 241 -14.26 19.77 -15.85
C ARG A 241 -15.29 20.26 -14.84
N LYS A 242 -16.55 19.85 -14.98
CA LYS A 242 -17.62 20.22 -14.06
C LYS A 242 -17.35 19.71 -12.65
N THR A 243 -16.94 18.45 -12.50
CA THR A 243 -16.51 17.91 -11.20
C THR A 243 -15.44 18.77 -10.54
N LEU A 244 -14.39 19.14 -11.29
CA LEU A 244 -13.32 20.00 -10.76
C LEU A 244 -13.79 21.41 -10.40
N VAL A 245 -14.75 21.97 -11.15
CA VAL A 245 -15.36 23.27 -10.83
C VAL A 245 -16.15 23.18 -9.53
N TYR A 246 -16.92 22.10 -9.32
CA TYR A 246 -17.65 21.90 -8.06
C TYR A 246 -16.71 21.66 -6.87
N ASP A 247 -15.64 20.87 -7.05
CA ASP A 247 -14.62 20.68 -6.02
C ASP A 247 -13.99 22.03 -5.62
N ALA A 248 -13.65 22.88 -6.60
CA ALA A 248 -13.09 24.20 -6.33
C ALA A 248 -14.07 25.14 -5.61
N ALA A 249 -15.36 25.09 -5.99
CA ALA A 249 -16.40 25.86 -5.31
C ALA A 249 -16.57 25.39 -3.85
N TRP A 250 -16.57 24.07 -3.62
CA TRP A 250 -16.64 23.48 -2.28
C TRP A 250 -15.47 23.91 -1.40
N ILE A 251 -14.23 23.83 -1.90
CA ILE A 251 -13.03 24.27 -1.16
C ILE A 251 -13.15 25.74 -0.75
N ARG A 252 -13.61 26.61 -1.66
CA ARG A 252 -13.75 28.03 -1.37
C ARG A 252 -14.81 28.30 -0.31
N ASN A 253 -15.93 27.58 -0.33
CA ASN A 253 -16.95 27.73 0.70
C ASN A 253 -16.45 27.25 2.07
N VAL A 254 -15.68 26.16 2.09
CA VAL A 254 -14.99 25.70 3.31
C VAL A 254 -14.04 26.76 3.86
N GLU A 255 -13.27 27.43 2.99
CA GLU A 255 -12.39 28.53 3.38
C GLU A 255 -13.18 29.69 4.00
N TYR A 256 -14.31 30.07 3.41
CA TYR A 256 -15.19 31.10 3.98
C TYR A 256 -15.73 30.71 5.36
N ASP A 257 -16.17 29.46 5.54
CA ASP A 257 -16.66 28.97 6.83
C ASP A 257 -15.57 28.97 7.91
N LEU A 258 -14.32 28.67 7.54
CA LEU A 258 -13.18 28.74 8.46
C LEU A 258 -12.86 30.18 8.85
N ASN A 259 -12.81 31.09 7.88
CA ASN A 259 -12.56 32.51 8.12
C ASN A 259 -13.64 33.17 8.98
N GLN A 260 -14.86 32.63 9.00
CA GLN A 260 -15.92 33.07 9.92
C GLN A 260 -15.78 32.48 11.33
N ALA A 261 -15.29 31.25 11.46
CA ALA A 261 -15.17 30.57 12.76
C ALA A 261 -13.93 31.01 13.56
N ILE A 262 -12.82 31.34 12.89
CA ILE A 262 -11.56 31.75 13.53
C ILE A 262 -11.74 32.95 14.47
N PRO A 263 -12.37 34.08 14.07
CA PRO A 263 -12.59 35.21 14.95
C PRO A 263 -13.41 34.86 16.20
N GLY A 264 -14.36 33.91 16.08
CA GLY A 264 -15.13 33.42 17.22
C GLY A 264 -14.26 32.70 18.25
N ALA A 265 -13.27 31.93 17.80
CA ALA A 265 -12.29 31.28 18.68
C ALA A 265 -11.29 32.28 19.29
N GLU A 266 -10.87 33.29 18.53
CA GLU A 266 -9.98 34.36 19.02
C GLU A 266 -10.67 35.29 20.02
N ALA A 267 -12.00 35.39 19.97
CA ALA A 267 -12.80 36.20 20.89
C ALA A 267 -13.00 35.56 22.28
N VAL A 268 -12.47 34.35 22.52
CA VAL A 268 -12.49 33.73 23.85
C VAL A 268 -11.62 34.54 24.80
N ASP A 269 -12.23 35.03 25.89
CA ASP A 269 -11.58 35.83 26.93
C ASP A 269 -11.63 35.06 28.27
N PRO A 270 -10.58 34.26 28.58
CA PRO A 270 -10.53 33.51 29.82
C PRO A 270 -10.57 34.40 31.06
N GLU A 271 -9.96 35.59 31.00
CA GLU A 271 -9.92 36.51 32.15
C GLU A 271 -11.29 37.14 32.41
N GLY A 272 -11.96 37.57 31.33
CA GLY A 272 -13.33 38.08 31.37
C GLY A 272 -14.33 37.04 31.89
N ASP A 273 -14.28 35.82 31.34
CA ASP A 273 -15.13 34.70 31.74
C ASP A 273 -14.92 34.33 33.23
N THR A 274 -13.66 34.16 33.65
CA THR A 274 -13.34 33.83 35.05
C THR A 274 -13.71 34.96 36.02
N GLY A 275 -13.50 36.21 35.60
CA GLY A 275 -13.91 37.40 36.36
C GLY A 275 -15.43 37.50 36.50
N GLN A 276 -16.18 37.18 35.46
CA GLN A 276 -17.64 37.13 35.48
C GLN A 276 -18.15 36.03 36.41
N PHE A 277 -17.57 34.83 36.35
CA PHE A 277 -17.88 33.74 37.29
C PHE A 277 -17.65 34.18 38.75
N ALA A 278 -16.51 34.82 39.03
CA ALA A 278 -16.17 35.29 40.38
C ALA A 278 -17.16 36.35 40.88
N ARG A 279 -17.55 37.31 40.03
CA ARG A 279 -18.57 38.33 40.34
C ARG A 279 -19.91 37.70 40.64
N ASP A 280 -20.39 36.78 39.81
CA ASP A 280 -21.68 36.12 40.00
C ASP A 280 -21.70 35.22 41.24
N ARG A 281 -20.61 34.50 41.52
CA ARG A 281 -20.49 33.68 42.73
C ARG A 281 -20.40 34.55 43.99
N TYR A 282 -19.68 35.67 43.92
CA TYR A 282 -19.63 36.65 45.00
C TYR A 282 -21.00 37.28 45.25
N ALA A 283 -21.74 37.68 44.20
CA ALA A 283 -23.08 38.23 44.31
C ALA A 283 -24.08 37.24 44.93
N ARG A 284 -24.13 35.99 44.45
CA ARG A 284 -24.97 34.92 45.04
C ARG A 284 -24.61 34.63 46.49
N ARG A 285 -23.31 34.66 46.83
CA ARG A 285 -22.85 34.49 48.21
C ARG A 285 -23.24 35.68 49.09
N ALA A 286 -23.15 36.90 48.59
CA ALA A 286 -23.60 38.10 49.29
C ALA A 286 -25.12 38.11 49.54
N GLU A 287 -25.91 37.62 48.59
CA GLU A 287 -27.36 37.40 48.76
C GLU A 287 -27.67 36.31 49.79
N ALA A 288 -26.96 35.18 49.75
CA ALA A 288 -27.12 34.11 50.74
C ALA A 288 -26.73 34.55 52.17
N ILE A 289 -25.72 35.43 52.30
CA ILE A 289 -25.26 35.96 53.59
C ILE A 289 -26.25 36.95 54.22
N LYS A 290 -27.11 37.61 53.44
CA LYS A 290 -28.25 38.38 54.00
C LYS A 290 -29.27 37.49 54.74
N GLY A 291 -29.17 36.16 54.63
CA GLY A 291 -30.01 35.16 55.33
C GLY A 291 -29.52 34.68 56.70
N GLY A 292 -28.36 35.12 57.20
CA GLY A 292 -27.96 34.95 58.61
C GLY A 292 -26.91 33.88 58.93
N VAL A 293 -26.11 34.25 59.94
CA VAL A 293 -25.10 33.49 60.73
C VAL A 293 -23.70 33.30 60.11
N GLY A 294 -22.71 33.89 60.80
CA GLY A 294 -21.45 33.20 61.09
C GLY A 294 -20.19 33.75 60.42
N ARG A 295 -19.50 34.63 61.15
CA ARG A 295 -18.11 35.03 60.90
C ARG A 295 -17.17 33.95 61.47
N ALA A 296 -16.02 33.77 60.80
CA ALA A 296 -14.78 33.09 61.24
C ALA A 296 -14.66 31.56 61.04
N THR A 297 -13.76 31.16 60.14
CA THR A 297 -12.52 30.37 60.40
C THR A 297 -11.85 29.96 59.07
N LEU A 298 -10.54 29.67 59.13
CA LEU A 298 -9.62 29.25 58.05
C LEU A 298 -8.91 30.36 57.27
N LEU A 299 -8.25 31.25 58.02
CA LEU A 299 -6.88 31.65 57.70
C LEU A 299 -5.93 30.61 58.33
N GLU A 300 -5.64 29.53 57.59
CA GLU A 300 -4.42 28.74 57.77
C GLU A 300 -3.75 28.60 56.40
N LYS A 301 -2.42 28.71 56.42
CA LYS A 301 -1.54 28.97 55.28
C LYS A 301 -1.12 27.65 54.63
N VAL A 302 -1.26 27.51 53.31
CA VAL A 302 -0.47 26.57 52.50
C VAL A 302 -0.08 27.27 51.20
N GLU A 303 1.19 27.65 51.08
CA GLU A 303 1.78 28.06 49.80
C GLU A 303 2.91 27.09 49.44
N VAL A 304 2.92 26.73 48.16
CA VAL A 304 3.77 25.71 47.53
C VAL A 304 5.16 26.28 47.27
N LEU A 305 6.20 25.57 47.72
CA LEU A 305 7.62 25.87 47.43
C LEU A 305 8.16 24.98 46.29
N PRO A 306 9.14 25.45 45.49
CA PRO A 306 9.76 24.69 44.40
C PRO A 306 10.47 23.40 44.84
N TRP A 307 10.39 22.36 43.99
CA TRP A 307 10.84 20.97 44.18
C TRP A 307 12.28 20.81 44.73
N LEU A 308 13.20 21.72 44.42
CA LEU A 308 14.61 21.63 44.84
C LEU A 308 14.82 21.78 46.36
N ARG A 309 13.88 22.37 47.12
CA ARG A 309 13.97 22.49 48.59
C ARG A 309 13.25 21.38 49.36
N LEU A 310 12.42 20.56 48.70
CA LEU A 310 11.72 19.44 49.33
C LEU A 310 12.64 18.22 49.54
N GLN A 311 13.71 18.09 48.74
CA GLN A 311 14.67 17.00 48.82
C GLN A 311 15.68 17.15 49.98
N GLN A 312 15.95 18.36 50.45
CA GLN A 312 16.89 18.62 51.56
C GLN A 312 16.23 18.56 52.95
N SER A 313 14.89 18.50 53.03
CA SER A 313 14.14 18.44 54.29
C SER A 313 13.69 17.02 54.70
N LEU A 314 13.80 16.02 53.82
CA LEU A 314 13.32 14.65 54.09
C LEU A 314 14.42 13.68 54.55
N HIS A 315 15.70 14.05 54.44
CA HIS A 315 16.82 13.29 55.02
C HIS A 315 17.92 14.24 55.54
N PRO A 316 17.86 14.68 56.82
CA PRO A 316 19.05 15.20 57.47
C PRO A 316 19.97 14.02 57.76
N SER A 317 21.20 14.07 57.26
CA SER A 317 22.30 13.12 57.53
C SER A 317 22.11 11.68 57.05
N LYS A 318 22.73 11.36 55.91
CA LYS A 318 23.86 10.41 55.84
C LYS A 318 24.53 10.58 54.48
N GLU A 319 25.84 10.59 54.51
CA GLU A 319 26.71 10.59 53.33
C GLU A 319 26.13 9.67 52.26
N ARG A 320 26.03 10.16 51.02
CA ARG A 320 25.85 9.25 49.89
C ARG A 320 27.05 8.30 49.91
N PRO A 321 26.84 6.97 49.89
CA PRO A 321 27.90 6.09 49.48
C PRO A 321 28.30 6.51 48.07
N ASP A 322 29.61 6.67 47.83
CA ASP A 322 30.12 6.61 46.47
C ASP A 322 29.54 5.36 45.79
N PRO A 323 29.31 5.38 44.46
CA PRO A 323 28.99 4.16 43.73
C PRO A 323 30.01 3.09 44.16
N PRO A 324 29.59 1.84 44.43
CA PRO A 324 30.52 0.81 44.88
C PRO A 324 31.69 0.79 43.91
N GLY A 325 32.85 1.26 44.39
CA GLY A 325 34.10 1.16 43.66
C GLY A 325 34.28 -0.31 43.34
N GLU A 326 34.49 -0.61 42.07
CA GLU A 326 34.78 -1.94 41.55
C GLU A 326 35.77 -2.64 42.49
N SER A 327 35.25 -3.53 43.32
CA SER A 327 36.04 -4.26 44.29
C SER A 327 36.74 -5.37 43.53
N ASN A 328 38.03 -5.12 43.23
CA ASN A 328 39.09 -6.03 42.84
C ASN A 328 38.73 -7.52 42.81
N GLY A 329 38.84 -8.07 41.61
CA GLY A 329 38.71 -9.46 41.23
C GLY A 329 39.26 -10.48 42.20
N SER A 330 38.35 -11.41 42.55
CA SER A 330 38.72 -12.78 42.86
C SER A 330 39.36 -13.45 41.64
N ALA A 331 40.15 -14.51 41.86
CA ALA A 331 40.93 -15.23 40.85
C ALA A 331 40.16 -15.74 39.61
N GLY A 332 38.83 -15.64 39.57
CA GLY A 332 38.01 -15.85 38.37
C GLY A 332 38.09 -14.72 37.33
N GLU A 333 38.47 -13.49 37.72
CA GLU A 333 38.50 -12.32 36.80
C GLU A 333 39.65 -12.41 35.79
N LYS A 334 40.84 -12.87 36.20
CA LYS A 334 41.99 -13.07 35.29
C LYS A 334 41.75 -14.17 34.26
N SER A 335 41.04 -15.24 34.64
CA SER A 335 40.66 -16.29 33.70
C SER A 335 39.64 -15.77 32.68
N ARG A 336 38.70 -14.92 33.11
CA ARG A 336 37.69 -14.32 32.23
C ARG A 336 38.29 -13.32 31.25
N GLU A 337 39.21 -12.48 31.72
CA GLU A 337 39.89 -11.49 30.89
C GLU A 337 40.70 -12.15 29.76
N ALA A 338 41.38 -13.27 30.06
CA ALA A 338 42.07 -14.07 29.04
C ALA A 338 41.10 -14.63 27.98
N THR A 339 39.94 -15.16 28.39
CA THR A 339 38.93 -15.68 27.47
C THR A 339 38.24 -14.58 26.66
N VAL A 340 38.01 -13.39 27.23
CA VAL A 340 37.50 -12.23 26.49
C VAL A 340 38.51 -11.78 25.43
N SER A 341 39.81 -11.78 25.76
CA SER A 341 40.87 -11.54 24.77
C SER A 341 40.84 -12.56 23.62
N GLN A 342 40.55 -13.83 23.92
CA GLN A 342 40.37 -14.87 22.90
C GLN A 342 39.13 -14.61 22.01
N CYS A 343 38.03 -14.07 22.56
CA CYS A 343 36.89 -13.63 21.75
C CYS A 343 37.30 -12.54 20.74
N ASP A 344 38.10 -11.57 21.20
CA ASP A 344 38.61 -10.50 20.34
C ASP A 344 39.51 -11.06 19.22
N GLU A 345 40.50 -11.88 19.57
CA GLU A 345 41.41 -12.51 18.61
C GLU A 345 40.67 -13.39 17.60
N PHE A 346 39.67 -14.15 18.07
CA PHE A 346 38.83 -14.96 17.20
C PHE A 346 38.03 -14.09 16.22
N ILE A 347 37.35 -13.04 16.70
CA ILE A 347 36.54 -12.18 15.83
C ILE A 347 37.43 -11.47 14.80
N GLU A 348 38.62 -10.98 15.20
CA GLU A 348 39.58 -10.37 14.28
C GLU A 348 40.13 -11.37 13.25
N SER A 349 40.47 -12.58 13.67
CA SER A 349 40.98 -13.63 12.76
C SER A 349 39.90 -14.05 11.75
N VAL A 350 38.64 -14.14 12.17
CA VAL A 350 37.49 -14.37 11.28
C VAL A 350 37.34 -13.20 10.30
N TRP A 351 37.45 -11.96 10.76
CA TRP A 351 37.28 -10.78 9.90
C TRP A 351 38.40 -10.60 8.87
N THR A 352 39.62 -10.99 9.23
CA THR A 352 40.82 -10.89 8.39
C THR A 352 41.05 -12.12 7.51
N GLY A 353 40.37 -13.24 7.78
CA GLY A 353 40.53 -14.49 7.05
C GLY A 353 41.69 -15.36 7.50
N ALA A 354 42.25 -15.08 8.67
CA ALA A 354 43.34 -15.84 9.28
C ALA A 354 42.84 -17.03 10.13
N ALA A 355 41.53 -17.12 10.41
CA ALA A 355 40.97 -18.15 11.28
C ALA A 355 41.07 -19.56 10.68
N ALA A 356 41.77 -20.47 11.37
CA ALA A 356 41.70 -21.91 11.10
C ALA A 356 40.44 -22.52 11.77
N PRO A 357 39.72 -23.43 11.11
CA PRO A 357 38.43 -23.97 11.60
C PRO A 357 38.50 -24.85 12.88
N ASP A 358 39.70 -25.17 13.35
CA ASP A 358 39.94 -26.11 14.47
C ASP A 358 40.46 -25.45 15.78
N ASP A 359 40.77 -24.14 15.78
CA ASP A 359 41.52 -23.51 16.89
C ASP A 359 40.68 -22.76 17.93
N SER A 360 39.64 -23.36 18.54
CA SER A 360 39.01 -22.66 19.66
C SER A 360 38.24 -23.51 20.69
N LYS A 361 38.78 -24.68 21.08
CA LYS A 361 38.21 -25.44 22.21
C LYS A 361 38.10 -24.58 23.48
N GLU A 362 39.10 -23.74 23.75
CA GLU A 362 39.11 -22.83 24.90
C GLU A 362 38.05 -21.72 24.80
N LEU A 363 37.85 -21.13 23.62
CA LEU A 363 36.78 -20.16 23.38
C LEU A 363 35.40 -20.81 23.58
N VAL A 364 35.20 -21.99 23.02
CA VAL A 364 33.95 -22.76 23.14
C VAL A 364 33.65 -23.09 24.60
N ASP A 365 34.65 -23.50 25.37
CA ASP A 365 34.50 -23.73 26.82
C ASP A 365 34.25 -22.40 27.56
N GLY A 366 34.89 -21.32 27.13
CA GLY A 366 34.71 -19.97 27.64
C GLY A 366 33.30 -19.42 27.48
N LEU A 367 32.65 -19.68 26.34
CA LEU A 367 31.27 -19.29 26.06
C LEU A 367 30.27 -19.94 27.03
N ARG A 368 30.64 -20.91 27.87
CA ARG A 368 29.75 -21.39 28.94
C ARG A 368 29.49 -20.31 29.99
N ASP A 369 30.42 -19.38 30.21
CA ASP A 369 30.22 -18.20 31.06
C ASP A 369 29.40 -17.15 30.28
N TYR A 370 28.27 -16.75 30.87
CA TYR A 370 27.37 -15.75 30.28
C TYR A 370 28.07 -14.42 30.00
N THR A 371 28.97 -13.97 30.87
CA THR A 371 29.73 -12.72 30.71
C THR A 371 30.60 -12.77 29.45
N VAL A 372 31.26 -13.91 29.23
CA VAL A 372 32.10 -14.13 28.04
C VAL A 372 31.24 -14.18 26.77
N ARG A 373 30.06 -14.80 26.81
CA ARG A 373 29.12 -14.77 25.66
C ARG A 373 28.65 -13.37 25.33
N MET A 374 28.34 -12.57 26.34
CA MET A 374 27.87 -11.21 26.14
C MET A 374 28.98 -10.30 25.58
N GLU A 375 30.21 -10.47 26.06
CA GLU A 375 31.37 -9.79 25.46
C GLU A 375 31.62 -10.27 24.03
N PHE A 376 31.55 -11.58 23.75
CA PHE A 376 31.60 -12.10 22.38
C PHE A 376 30.56 -11.45 21.47
N CYS A 377 29.29 -11.37 21.92
CA CYS A 377 28.22 -10.71 21.18
C CYS A 377 28.47 -9.21 20.97
N LYS A 378 28.97 -8.51 22.01
CA LYS A 378 29.32 -7.08 21.97
C LYS A 378 30.41 -6.81 20.95
N LYS A 379 31.46 -7.62 20.93
CA LYS A 379 32.59 -7.50 20.01
C LYS A 379 32.18 -7.84 18.58
N LEU A 380 31.38 -8.90 18.41
CA LEU A 380 30.84 -9.31 17.11
C LEU A 380 30.00 -8.18 16.48
N ARG A 381 29.17 -7.54 17.29
CA ARG A 381 28.37 -6.36 16.93
C ARG A 381 29.24 -5.16 16.55
N SER A 382 30.21 -4.81 17.39
CA SER A 382 31.12 -3.68 17.15
C SER A 382 31.82 -3.82 15.79
N LYS A 383 32.26 -5.04 15.47
CA LYS A 383 32.90 -5.36 14.18
C LYS A 383 31.93 -5.33 13.00
N ALA A 384 30.73 -5.88 13.18
CA ALA A 384 29.69 -5.86 12.14
C ALA A 384 29.25 -4.44 11.77
N LEU A 385 29.29 -3.50 12.72
CA LEU A 385 29.01 -2.08 12.46
C LEU A 385 30.08 -1.40 11.59
N GLY A 386 31.35 -1.70 11.84
CA GLY A 386 32.45 -1.12 11.08
C GLY A 386 32.62 -1.73 9.69
N LYS A 387 32.45 -3.05 9.57
CA LYS A 387 32.72 -3.79 8.31
C LYS A 387 31.81 -5.01 8.18
N ALA A 388 30.68 -4.88 7.49
CA ALA A 388 29.68 -5.94 7.35
C ALA A 388 30.12 -7.18 6.51
N VAL A 389 31.18 -7.06 5.69
CA VAL A 389 31.64 -8.14 4.80
C VAL A 389 32.95 -8.75 5.31
N LEU A 390 32.94 -10.07 5.54
CA LEU A 390 34.11 -10.82 6.01
C LEU A 390 35.20 -10.92 4.93
N GLY A 391 36.45 -10.73 5.32
CA GLY A 391 37.60 -10.76 4.40
C GLY A 391 38.01 -12.17 3.96
N GLY A 392 37.86 -13.18 4.82
CA GLY A 392 38.32 -14.55 4.54
C GLY A 392 37.33 -15.45 3.81
N GLY A 393 36.39 -14.88 3.06
CA GLY A 393 35.46 -15.66 2.23
C GLY A 393 34.53 -16.55 3.05
N MET A 394 34.11 -17.66 2.46
CA MET A 394 33.14 -18.58 3.07
C MET A 394 33.71 -19.33 4.28
N ALA A 395 35.01 -19.61 4.30
CA ALA A 395 35.65 -20.32 5.43
C ALA A 395 35.51 -19.52 6.74
N SER A 396 35.73 -18.21 6.70
CA SER A 396 35.51 -17.33 7.86
C SER A 396 34.04 -17.27 8.27
N LEU A 397 33.12 -17.23 7.32
CA LEU A 397 31.69 -17.22 7.62
C LEU A 397 31.25 -18.52 8.30
N GLN A 398 31.75 -19.66 7.84
CA GLN A 398 31.47 -20.98 8.42
C GLN A 398 32.11 -21.14 9.81
N ALA A 399 33.34 -20.65 10.01
CA ALA A 399 33.97 -20.62 11.33
C ALA A 399 33.15 -19.78 12.32
N LEU A 400 32.71 -18.59 11.89
CA LEU A 400 31.85 -17.74 12.71
C LEU A 400 30.48 -18.37 12.99
N ALA A 401 29.87 -18.99 11.98
CA ALA A 401 28.60 -19.70 12.12
C ALA A 401 28.69 -20.86 13.10
N LYS A 402 29.79 -21.63 13.07
CA LYS A 402 30.07 -22.71 14.03
C LYS A 402 30.14 -22.17 15.46
N THR A 403 30.88 -21.08 15.70
CA THR A 403 30.99 -20.47 17.05
C THR A 403 29.67 -19.83 17.50
N CYS A 404 28.95 -19.15 16.61
CA CYS A 404 27.61 -18.63 16.92
C CYS A 404 26.63 -19.78 17.21
N GLY A 405 26.74 -20.90 16.50
CA GLY A 405 25.96 -22.12 16.77
C GLY A 405 26.20 -22.63 18.18
N VAL A 406 27.45 -22.71 18.64
CA VAL A 406 27.78 -23.06 20.03
C VAL A 406 27.15 -22.08 21.04
N ALA A 407 27.25 -20.77 20.78
CA ALA A 407 26.63 -19.77 21.65
C ALA A 407 25.10 -19.89 21.68
N LEU A 408 24.47 -20.24 20.54
CA LEU A 408 23.04 -20.50 20.45
C LEU A 408 22.64 -21.82 21.13
N ASP A 409 23.44 -22.87 21.06
CA ASP A 409 23.20 -24.12 21.81
C ASP A 409 23.23 -23.86 23.32
N LEU A 410 24.17 -23.04 23.78
CA LEU A 410 24.25 -22.64 25.19
C LEU A 410 23.08 -21.72 25.58
N ALA A 411 22.68 -20.82 24.69
CA ALA A 411 21.51 -19.97 24.90
C ALA A 411 20.22 -20.80 24.98
N ASP A 412 20.10 -21.83 24.15
CA ASP A 412 18.98 -22.76 24.16
C ASP A 412 18.90 -23.60 25.44
N GLN A 413 20.06 -24.02 25.98
CA GLN A 413 20.14 -24.74 27.26
C GLN A 413 19.79 -23.85 28.46
N GLN A 414 20.09 -22.56 28.39
CA GLN A 414 19.94 -21.61 29.50
C GLN A 414 18.70 -20.71 29.39
N MET A 415 17.91 -20.83 28.32
CA MET A 415 16.83 -19.89 27.99
C MET A 415 17.31 -18.44 27.95
N ASP A 416 18.47 -18.21 27.35
CA ASP A 416 19.14 -16.92 27.25
C ASP A 416 18.72 -16.21 25.95
N GLY A 417 17.54 -15.58 25.98
CA GLY A 417 17.03 -14.80 24.85
C GLY A 417 17.87 -13.56 24.54
N GLU A 418 18.68 -13.07 25.48
CA GLU A 418 19.58 -11.96 25.23
C GLU A 418 20.69 -12.36 24.25
N THR A 419 21.44 -13.44 24.54
CA THR A 419 22.47 -13.98 23.63
C THR A 419 21.87 -14.33 22.27
N ALA A 420 20.72 -15.03 22.26
CA ALA A 420 20.03 -15.40 21.02
C ALA A 420 19.60 -14.17 20.21
N GLY A 421 19.07 -13.14 20.88
CA GLY A 421 18.64 -11.89 20.25
C GLY A 421 19.80 -11.09 19.66
N GLN A 422 20.93 -11.02 20.35
CA GLN A 422 22.15 -10.36 19.84
C GLN A 422 22.67 -11.07 18.57
N ILE A 423 22.73 -12.41 18.59
CA ILE A 423 23.18 -13.19 17.43
C ILE A 423 22.20 -13.05 16.26
N ALA A 424 20.89 -13.12 16.52
CA ALA A 424 19.86 -12.95 15.49
C ALA A 424 19.90 -11.55 14.85
N GLY A 425 20.12 -10.50 15.66
CA GLY A 425 20.21 -9.13 15.16
C GLY A 425 21.47 -8.87 14.32
N VAL A 426 22.62 -9.40 14.77
CA VAL A 426 23.90 -9.18 14.06
C VAL A 426 24.05 -10.06 12.82
N SER A 427 23.45 -11.26 12.80
CA SER A 427 23.58 -12.23 11.71
C SER A 427 23.01 -11.73 10.37
N LEU A 428 22.04 -10.81 10.42
CA LEU A 428 21.48 -10.16 9.23
C LEU A 428 22.47 -9.21 8.55
N ARG A 429 23.44 -8.68 9.30
CA ARG A 429 24.41 -7.70 8.80
C ARG A 429 25.65 -8.36 8.25
N ILE A 430 26.10 -9.43 8.90
CA ILE A 430 27.34 -10.10 8.56
C ILE A 430 27.12 -10.93 7.30
N SER A 431 27.96 -10.72 6.29
CA SER A 431 27.96 -11.50 5.06
C SER A 431 29.35 -11.80 4.54
N SER A 432 29.45 -12.79 3.68
CA SER A 432 30.63 -13.10 2.89
C SER A 432 30.27 -13.18 1.41
N VAL A 433 31.23 -12.98 0.53
CA VAL A 433 31.01 -13.06 -0.93
C VAL A 433 31.50 -14.43 -1.39
N LYS A 434 30.60 -15.22 -1.99
CA LYS A 434 30.92 -16.51 -2.60
C LYS A 434 31.77 -16.30 -3.87
N GLU A 435 32.39 -17.38 -4.36
CA GLU A 435 33.13 -17.36 -5.64
C GLU A 435 32.27 -16.91 -6.82
N ASP A 436 30.95 -17.12 -6.76
CA ASP A 436 29.97 -16.67 -7.77
C ASP A 436 29.57 -15.18 -7.64
N GLY A 437 30.20 -14.44 -6.71
CA GLY A 437 29.94 -13.03 -6.44
C GLY A 437 28.68 -12.77 -5.60
N LYS A 438 27.91 -13.79 -5.21
CA LYS A 438 26.70 -13.62 -4.39
C LYS A 438 27.05 -13.47 -2.92
N ARG A 439 26.32 -12.59 -2.24
CA ARG A 439 26.42 -12.45 -0.78
C ARG A 439 25.74 -13.62 -0.09
N HIS A 440 26.44 -14.22 0.87
CA HIS A 440 25.91 -15.20 1.79
C HIS A 440 25.93 -14.61 3.20
N SER A 441 24.78 -14.52 3.86
CA SER A 441 24.71 -13.92 5.21
C SER A 441 24.95 -14.96 6.31
N LEU A 442 25.42 -14.50 7.46
CA LEU A 442 25.53 -15.35 8.66
C LEU A 442 24.15 -15.89 9.07
N MET A 443 23.08 -15.12 8.86
CA MET A 443 21.72 -15.59 9.08
C MET A 443 21.41 -16.86 8.27
N GLN A 444 21.86 -16.96 7.01
CA GLN A 444 21.62 -18.15 6.17
C GLN A 444 22.31 -19.40 6.72
N GLU A 445 23.49 -19.25 7.32
CA GLU A 445 24.21 -20.35 7.98
C GLU A 445 23.53 -20.76 9.30
N LEU A 446 22.92 -19.80 10.01
CA LEU A 446 22.24 -20.03 11.29
C LEU A 446 20.75 -20.36 11.17
N TYR A 447 20.18 -20.31 9.95
CA TYR A 447 18.74 -20.44 9.72
C TYR A 447 18.16 -21.75 10.25
N TYR A 448 18.91 -22.85 10.13
CA TYR A 448 18.49 -24.19 10.55
C TYR A 448 18.79 -24.51 12.03
N HIS A 449 19.25 -23.54 12.83
CA HIS A 449 19.52 -23.79 14.24
C HIS A 449 18.22 -24.13 15.00
N PRO A 450 18.17 -25.22 15.80
CA PRO A 450 16.94 -25.67 16.48
C PRO A 450 16.29 -24.62 17.38
N ILE A 451 17.09 -23.71 17.97
CA ILE A 451 16.63 -22.63 18.85
C ILE A 451 15.51 -21.78 18.21
N TRP A 452 15.57 -21.52 16.90
CA TRP A 452 14.61 -20.66 16.21
C TRP A 452 13.22 -21.28 16.06
N SER A 453 13.11 -22.61 16.24
CA SER A 453 11.82 -23.30 16.26
C SER A 453 11.09 -23.18 17.60
N ARG A 454 11.76 -22.72 18.67
CA ARG A 454 11.17 -22.60 20.00
C ARG A 454 10.45 -21.25 20.15
N VAL A 455 9.14 -21.29 20.34
CA VAL A 455 8.36 -20.06 20.57
C VAL A 455 8.86 -19.29 21.80
N LEU A 456 9.26 -20.01 22.86
CA LEU A 456 9.72 -19.40 24.11
C LEU A 456 10.99 -18.54 23.95
N ILE A 457 11.92 -18.89 23.05
CA ILE A 457 13.11 -18.05 22.85
C ILE A 457 12.73 -16.71 22.22
N TRP A 458 11.79 -16.71 21.28
CA TRP A 458 11.31 -15.48 20.65
C TRP A 458 10.51 -14.62 21.62
N GLU A 459 9.77 -15.23 22.56
CA GLU A 459 9.13 -14.52 23.67
C GLU A 459 10.18 -13.82 24.54
N ASP A 460 11.26 -14.52 24.90
CA ASP A 460 12.33 -13.98 25.74
C ASP A 460 13.13 -12.87 25.02
N ILE A 461 13.50 -13.06 23.74
CA ILE A 461 14.13 -12.03 22.91
C ILE A 461 13.28 -10.76 22.87
N LEU A 462 11.95 -10.89 22.71
CA LEU A 462 11.04 -9.75 22.69
C LEU A 462 10.94 -9.05 24.04
N LEU A 463 10.92 -9.79 25.15
CA LEU A 463 10.92 -9.21 26.49
C LEU A 463 12.20 -8.42 26.76
N TRP A 464 13.37 -8.94 26.36
CA TRP A 464 14.62 -8.20 26.41
C TRP A 464 14.60 -6.94 25.56
N ALA A 465 14.10 -7.02 24.33
CA ALA A 465 13.95 -5.86 23.43
C ALA A 465 13.09 -4.75 24.06
N ILE A 466 12.04 -5.12 24.80
CA ILE A 466 11.14 -4.18 25.48
C ILE A 466 11.79 -3.62 26.73
N ALA A 467 12.42 -4.45 27.55
CA ALA A 467 13.14 -4.03 28.74
C ALA A 467 14.25 -3.02 28.40
N ASP A 468 15.02 -3.27 27.35
CA ASP A 468 16.08 -2.38 26.89
C ASP A 468 15.54 -1.05 26.37
N SER A 469 14.46 -1.06 25.57
CA SER A 469 13.80 0.18 25.13
C SER A 469 13.27 1.01 26.32
N CYS A 470 12.76 0.36 27.37
CA CYS A 470 12.32 1.03 28.60
C CYS A 470 13.50 1.60 29.39
N MET A 471 14.60 0.84 29.53
CA MET A 471 15.81 1.30 30.21
C MET A 471 16.45 2.49 29.50
N ASP A 472 16.48 2.49 28.18
CA ASP A 472 16.98 3.62 27.38
C ASP A 472 16.14 4.88 27.58
N GLU A 473 14.82 4.75 27.68
CA GLU A 473 13.95 5.88 28.00
C GLU A 473 14.19 6.41 29.42
N GLN A 474 14.39 5.52 30.40
CA GLN A 474 14.71 5.93 31.77
C GLN A 474 16.08 6.60 31.89
N LYS A 475 17.12 6.10 31.20
CA LYS A 475 18.44 6.74 31.15
C LYS A 475 18.36 8.15 30.57
N LYS A 476 17.57 8.36 29.50
CA LYS A 476 17.29 9.68 28.93
C LYS A 476 16.58 10.61 29.93
N ARG A 477 15.59 10.11 30.66
CA ARG A 477 14.87 10.88 31.69
C ARG A 477 15.75 11.22 32.90
N ALA A 478 16.66 10.33 33.28
CA ALA A 478 17.56 10.49 34.41
C ALA A 478 18.81 11.36 34.10
N GLY A 479 18.97 11.82 32.85
CA GLY A 479 20.12 12.63 32.44
C GLY A 479 21.44 11.87 32.48
N TRP A 480 21.41 10.54 32.31
CA TRP A 480 22.63 9.74 32.22
C TRP A 480 23.37 10.12 30.92
N PRO A 481 24.71 10.24 30.94
CA PRO A 481 25.48 10.53 29.73
C PRO A 481 25.20 9.45 28.68
N GLU A 482 25.04 9.85 27.42
CA GLU A 482 24.92 8.89 26.33
C GLU A 482 26.19 8.04 26.28
N GLY A 483 26.08 6.76 26.62
CA GLY A 483 27.17 5.79 26.51
C GLY A 483 27.62 5.63 25.05
N ASP A 484 28.82 5.10 24.86
CA ASP A 484 29.39 4.86 23.54
C ASP A 484 28.43 4.05 22.68
N ALA A 485 28.36 4.31 21.37
CA ALA A 485 27.43 3.61 20.47
C ALA A 485 27.65 2.08 20.44
N ALA A 486 28.84 1.61 20.87
CA ALA A 486 29.17 0.20 21.05
C ALA A 486 28.53 -0.45 22.29
N ASP A 487 28.21 0.36 23.31
CA ASP A 487 27.56 -0.06 24.55
C ASP A 487 26.04 -0.11 24.42
N LYS A 488 25.46 0.50 23.38
CA LYS A 488 24.06 0.25 23.02
C LYS A 488 23.95 -1.19 22.49
N PRO A 489 23.20 -2.07 23.15
CA PRO A 489 22.98 -3.40 22.62
C PRO A 489 22.31 -3.28 21.24
N TYR A 490 22.94 -3.75 20.16
CA TYR A 490 22.20 -4.15 18.94
C TYR A 490 21.50 -5.47 19.20
N MET A 491 20.73 -5.48 20.27
CA MET A 491 19.65 -6.41 20.41
C MET A 491 18.71 -6.21 19.24
N VAL A 492 17.93 -7.25 18.99
CA VAL A 492 16.68 -7.06 18.29
C VAL A 492 15.91 -5.92 18.97
N SER A 493 15.83 -4.78 18.31
CA SER A 493 15.02 -3.67 18.80
C SER A 493 13.55 -3.97 18.52
N ILE A 494 12.65 -3.37 19.29
CA ILE A 494 11.21 -3.44 18.98
C ILE A 494 10.94 -3.08 17.51
N SER A 495 11.68 -2.11 16.97
CA SER A 495 11.49 -1.60 15.61
C SER A 495 11.86 -2.57 14.49
N ASN A 496 12.77 -3.52 14.73
CA ASN A 496 13.22 -4.49 13.72
C ASN A 496 12.94 -5.96 14.12
N PHE A 497 12.26 -6.20 15.25
CA PHE A 497 11.92 -7.55 15.71
C PHE A 497 11.10 -8.34 14.69
N GLY A 498 10.10 -7.69 14.06
CA GLY A 498 9.30 -8.32 13.02
C GLY A 498 10.10 -8.71 11.78
N GLU A 499 11.08 -7.91 11.37
CA GLU A 499 11.95 -8.19 10.23
C GLU A 499 12.85 -9.40 10.53
N ILE A 500 13.41 -9.48 11.73
CA ILE A 500 14.24 -10.61 12.17
C ILE A 500 13.44 -11.91 12.20
N LEU A 501 12.21 -11.88 12.74
CA LEU A 501 11.31 -13.04 12.72
C LEU A 501 11.07 -13.57 11.29
N LEU A 502 10.82 -12.68 10.34
CA LEU A 502 10.58 -13.05 8.94
C LEU A 502 11.83 -13.70 8.31
N HIS A 503 13.03 -13.18 8.62
CA HIS A 503 14.27 -13.75 8.13
C HIS A 503 14.55 -15.16 8.67
N TYR A 504 14.11 -15.46 9.88
CA TYR A 504 14.19 -16.79 10.48
C TYR A 504 12.95 -17.66 10.21
N GLY A 505 12.13 -17.30 9.21
CA GLY A 505 11.03 -18.13 8.72
C GLY A 505 9.77 -18.12 9.59
N VAL A 506 9.68 -17.24 10.59
CA VAL A 506 8.47 -17.06 11.39
C VAL A 506 7.45 -16.28 10.57
N GLN A 507 6.31 -16.93 10.27
CA GLN A 507 5.22 -16.31 9.53
C GLN A 507 4.73 -15.03 10.22
N ALA A 508 4.38 -14.01 9.45
CA ALA A 508 3.94 -12.71 9.98
C ALA A 508 2.79 -12.85 11.01
N ASN A 509 1.87 -13.79 10.80
CA ASN A 509 0.77 -14.07 11.74
C ASN A 509 1.30 -14.65 13.07
N ASN A 510 2.22 -15.61 13.02
CA ASN A 510 2.84 -16.18 14.22
C ASN A 510 3.66 -15.13 14.97
N GLY A 511 4.36 -14.26 14.26
CA GLY A 511 5.08 -13.13 14.85
C GLY A 511 4.15 -12.12 15.52
N ARG A 512 3.01 -11.82 14.90
CA ARG A 512 1.98 -10.97 15.51
C ARG A 512 1.41 -11.60 16.78
N ASP A 513 1.06 -12.89 16.72
CA ASP A 513 0.50 -13.61 17.87
C ASP A 513 1.49 -13.68 19.04
N LEU A 514 2.77 -13.85 18.74
CA LEU A 514 3.87 -13.78 19.71
C LEU A 514 3.91 -12.41 20.40
N VAL A 515 3.91 -11.31 19.62
CA VAL A 515 3.93 -9.94 20.17
C VAL A 515 2.72 -9.69 21.06
N VAL A 516 1.51 -10.04 20.59
CA VAL A 516 0.27 -9.89 21.37
C VAL A 516 0.34 -10.67 22.68
N ARG A 517 0.86 -11.90 22.64
CA ARG A 517 1.00 -12.74 23.84
C ARG A 517 2.03 -12.18 24.83
N CYS A 518 3.17 -11.68 24.37
CA CYS A 518 4.16 -11.04 25.23
C CYS A 518 3.60 -9.77 25.88
N ILE A 519 2.89 -8.92 25.12
CA ILE A 519 2.21 -7.74 25.66
C ILE A 519 1.20 -8.16 26.74
N ALA A 520 0.34 -9.15 26.47
CA ALA A 520 -0.65 -9.63 27.43
C ALA A 520 -0.01 -10.16 28.74
N ARG A 521 1.16 -10.81 28.67
CA ARG A 521 1.90 -11.24 29.86
C ARG A 521 2.52 -10.08 30.65
N MET A 522 2.91 -9.00 29.98
CA MET A 522 3.43 -7.80 30.64
C MET A 522 2.33 -6.87 31.19
N GLU A 523 1.07 -7.03 30.77
CA GLU A 523 -0.04 -6.25 31.34
C GLU A 523 -0.32 -6.60 32.82
N GLU A 524 0.08 -7.78 33.30
CA GLU A 524 -0.16 -8.22 34.67
C GLU A 524 0.78 -7.55 35.70
N PRO A 525 2.10 -7.38 35.44
CA PRO A 525 3.01 -6.62 36.32
C PRO A 525 2.95 -5.10 36.16
N LEU A 526 2.49 -4.57 35.02
CA LEU A 526 2.46 -3.12 34.73
C LEU A 526 1.17 -2.41 35.21
N GLY A 527 0.30 -3.12 35.91
CA GLY A 527 -0.85 -2.56 36.61
C GLY A 527 -1.98 -2.16 35.67
N ARG A 528 -3.03 -2.98 35.59
CA ARG A 528 -4.34 -2.50 35.16
C ARG A 528 -4.82 -1.42 36.12
N GLY A 529 -4.72 -0.16 35.68
CA GLY A 529 -5.53 0.92 36.22
C GLY A 529 -6.99 0.47 36.18
N GLY A 530 -7.59 0.33 37.37
CA GLY A 530 -8.92 -0.25 37.54
C GLY A 530 -9.99 0.51 36.77
N ALA A 531 -10.43 -0.04 35.63
CA ALA A 531 -11.78 0.17 35.14
C ALA A 531 -12.67 -0.88 35.83
N GLY A 532 -13.33 -0.44 36.89
CA GLY A 532 -14.14 -1.28 37.77
C GLY A 532 -15.23 -2.04 37.03
N ARG A 533 -15.27 -3.36 37.26
CA ARG A 533 -16.53 -4.10 37.25
C ARG A 533 -17.39 -3.57 38.39
N ARG A 534 -18.48 -2.87 38.08
CA ARG A 534 -19.60 -2.74 39.01
C ARG A 534 -20.43 -4.01 38.90
N GLU A 535 -20.18 -4.95 39.80
CA GLU A 535 -21.13 -5.99 40.19
C GLU A 535 -21.68 -5.62 41.56
N GLY A 536 -23.01 -5.57 41.69
CA GLY A 536 -23.70 -5.55 42.97
C GLY A 536 -24.53 -4.30 43.26
N ASP A 537 -25.76 -4.27 42.73
CA ASP A 537 -26.91 -3.95 43.56
C ASP A 537 -27.88 -5.13 43.47
N THR A 538 -28.17 -5.71 44.63
CA THR A 538 -29.00 -6.90 44.88
C THR A 538 -30.31 -6.49 45.54
N ILE A 539 -31.42 -7.03 45.02
CA ILE A 539 -32.66 -7.46 45.70
C ILE A 539 -33.30 -6.47 46.70
N GLU A 540 -34.35 -5.77 46.24
CA GLU A 540 -35.77 -6.05 46.56
C GLU A 540 -36.65 -5.74 45.35
#